data_AF-A0A2V9VG15-F1
#
_entry.id   AF-A0A2V9VG15-F1
#
_cell.length_a   1.000
_cell.length_b   1.000
_cell.length_c   1.000
_cell.angle_alpha   90.00
_cell.angle_beta   90.00
_cell.angle_gamma   90.00
#
_symmetry.space_group_name_H-M   'P 1'
#
loop_
_entity.id
_entity.type
_entity.pdbx_description
1 polymer ?
#
loop_
_entity_poly.entity_id
_entity_poly.type
_entity_poly.pdbx_seq_one_letter_code
_entity_poly.pdbx_strand_id
1 'polypeptide(L)'
;MLSDGAIRSAFLGLSKYLILAEVRSNQLVLFVAMVWTLAFVFDHFQTEKTDVQVIPTESEKLQSQKMEAIGRLAGGVAHDFNNLLAVISGYSDLLLDNLDPSDHNRTKLEQIKQAANSAAALSRASS
;
A
#
# COMPACT_ATOMS: atom_id res chain seq x y z
N MET A 1 -18.42 -19.17 -6.39
CA MET A 1 -18.06 -18.72 -7.75
C MET A 1 -18.94 -17.53 -8.10
N LEU A 2 -18.48 -16.31 -7.81
CA LEU A 2 -19.14 -15.10 -8.30
C LEU A 2 -18.70 -14.90 -9.75
N SER A 3 -19.66 -14.74 -10.66
CA SER A 3 -19.42 -14.52 -12.09
C SER A 3 -18.61 -13.24 -12.29
N ASP A 4 -17.63 -13.27 -13.18
CA ASP A 4 -16.73 -12.17 -13.57
C ASP A 4 -17.50 -10.86 -13.91
N GLY A 5 -18.75 -11.00 -14.38
CA GLY A 5 -19.66 -9.88 -14.63
C GLY A 5 -20.15 -9.15 -13.37
N ALA A 6 -20.28 -9.84 -12.23
CA ALA A 6 -20.70 -9.25 -10.96
C ALA A 6 -19.58 -8.40 -10.33
N ILE A 7 -18.32 -8.78 -10.57
CA ILE A 7 -17.15 -8.03 -10.10
C ILE A 7 -16.99 -6.75 -10.93
N ARG A 8 -17.14 -6.84 -12.25
CA ARG A 8 -17.12 -5.68 -13.15
C ARG A 8 -18.24 -4.67 -12.87
N SER A 9 -19.45 -5.14 -12.57
CA SER A 9 -20.57 -4.25 -12.25
C SER A 9 -20.41 -3.59 -10.88
N ALA A 10 -19.91 -4.31 -9.88
CA ALA A 10 -19.56 -3.76 -8.57
C ALA A 10 -18.46 -2.69 -8.70
N PHE A 11 -17.45 -2.92 -9.55
CA PHE A 11 -16.37 -1.96 -9.81
C PHE A 11 -16.87 -0.67 -10.46
N LEU A 12 -17.69 -0.77 -11.51
CA LEU A 12 -18.28 0.39 -12.16
C LEU A 12 -19.16 1.19 -11.19
N GLY A 13 -19.92 0.49 -10.33
CA GLY A 13 -20.72 1.11 -9.28
C GLY A 13 -19.89 1.86 -8.25
N LEU A 14 -18.79 1.26 -7.78
CA LEU A 14 -17.91 1.86 -6.78
C LEU A 14 -17.16 3.08 -7.35
N SER A 15 -16.66 3.00 -8.58
CA SER A 15 -15.97 4.13 -9.24
C SER A 15 -16.90 5.33 -9.42
N LYS A 16 -18.16 5.08 -9.78
CA LYS A 16 -19.18 6.11 -9.94
C LYS A 16 -19.61 6.71 -8.60
N TYR A 17 -19.66 5.89 -7.55
CA TYR A 17 -19.94 6.34 -6.18
C TYR A 17 -18.82 7.24 -5.63
N LEU A 18 -17.56 6.91 -5.92
CA LEU A 18 -16.39 7.71 -5.53
C LEU A 18 -16.29 9.06 -6.24
N ILE A 19 -16.77 9.15 -7.49
CA ILE A 19 -16.83 10.42 -8.24
C ILE A 19 -17.96 11.33 -7.74
N LEU A 20 -19.10 10.74 -7.31
CA LEU A 20 -20.27 11.48 -6.84
C LEU A 20 -20.23 11.83 -5.35
N ALA A 21 -19.49 11.06 -4.55
CA ALA A 21 -19.24 11.39 -3.15
C ALA A 21 -18.13 12.44 -3.07
N GLU A 22 -18.48 13.70 -2.83
CA GLU A 22 -17.54 14.77 -2.46
C GLU A 22 -16.88 14.45 -1.09
N VAL A 23 -15.97 13.48 -1.10
CA VAL A 23 -15.20 13.07 0.07
C VAL A 23 -14.10 14.12 0.28
N ARG A 24 -14.23 14.86 1.38
CA ARG A 24 -13.41 16.01 1.81
C ARG A 24 -11.90 15.75 1.96
N SER A 25 -11.41 14.55 1.66
CA SER A 25 -9.99 14.19 1.70
C SER A 25 -9.62 13.37 0.47
N ASN A 26 -9.33 14.10 -0.62
CA ASN A 26 -9.03 13.57 -1.96
C ASN A 26 -7.86 12.57 -1.96
N GLN A 27 -6.98 12.62 -0.95
CA GLN A 27 -5.80 11.75 -0.82
C GLN A 27 -6.14 10.31 -0.42
N LEU A 28 -7.13 10.09 0.46
CA LEU A 28 -7.49 8.75 0.91
C LEU A 28 -8.19 7.94 -0.18
N VAL A 29 -9.01 8.62 -0.99
CA VAL A 29 -9.71 7.99 -2.11
C VAL A 29 -8.72 7.50 -3.16
N LEU A 30 -7.72 8.32 -3.50
CA LEU A 30 -6.67 7.95 -4.45
C LEU A 30 -5.81 6.80 -3.92
N PHE A 31 -5.50 6.80 -2.62
CA PHE A 31 -4.74 5.71 -2.02
C PHE A 31 -5.51 4.38 -2.05
N VAL A 32 -6.78 4.38 -1.63
CA VAL A 32 -7.63 3.17 -1.64
C VAL A 32 -7.86 2.68 -3.07
N ALA A 33 -8.08 3.59 -4.03
CA ALA A 33 -8.22 3.23 -5.44
C ALA A 33 -6.93 2.64 -6.01
N MET A 34 -5.76 3.20 -5.68
CA MET A 34 -4.46 2.72 -6.15
C MET A 34 -4.15 1.31 -5.63
N VAL A 35 -4.41 1.07 -4.34
CA VAL A 35 -4.24 -0.26 -3.72
C VAL A 35 -5.19 -1.28 -4.36
N TRP A 36 -6.43 -0.88 -4.64
CA TRP A 36 -7.43 -1.74 -5.27
C TRP A 36 -7.05 -2.10 -6.71
N THR A 37 -6.53 -1.13 -7.48
CA THR A 37 -6.02 -1.38 -8.85
C THR A 37 -4.82 -2.31 -8.83
N LEU A 38 -3.89 -2.16 -7.89
CA LEU A 38 -2.75 -3.07 -7.76
C LEU A 38 -3.18 -4.50 -7.42
N ALA A 39 -4.13 -4.66 -6.48
CA ALA A 39 -4.67 -5.97 -6.12
C ALA A 39 -5.41 -6.63 -7.30
N PHE A 40 -6.17 -5.86 -8.08
CA PHE A 40 -6.87 -6.34 -9.28
C PHE A 40 -5.91 -6.79 -10.39
N VAL A 41 -4.87 -6.00 -10.64
CA VAL A 41 -3.81 -6.37 -11.60
C VAL A 41 -3.14 -7.66 -11.17
N PHE A 42 -2.83 -7.81 -9.89
CA PHE A 42 -2.22 -9.02 -9.34
C PHE A 42 -3.11 -10.26 -9.47
N ASP A 43 -4.41 -10.14 -9.19
CA ASP A 43 -5.39 -11.22 -9.34
C ASP A 43 -5.50 -11.69 -10.80
N HIS A 44 -5.49 -10.75 -11.75
CA HIS A 44 -5.54 -11.06 -13.19
C HIS A 44 -4.31 -11.81 -13.70
N PHE A 45 -3.17 -11.73 -13.00
CA PHE A 45 -1.97 -12.49 -13.34
C PHE A 45 -1.97 -13.92 -12.79
N GLN A 46 -2.80 -14.24 -11.78
CA GLN A 46 -2.80 -15.56 -11.13
C GLN A 46 -3.78 -16.54 -11.79
N THR A 47 -4.88 -16.04 -12.38
CA THR A 47 -5.93 -16.90 -12.96
C THR A 47 -5.51 -17.65 -14.22
N GLU A 48 -4.38 -17.30 -14.83
CA GLU A 48 -3.80 -18.07 -15.96
C GLU A 48 -2.97 -19.28 -15.51
N LYS A 49 -2.65 -19.43 -14.21
CA LYS A 49 -1.65 -20.42 -13.75
C LYS A 49 -2.19 -21.61 -12.96
N THR A 50 -3.48 -21.92 -13.07
CA THR A 50 -4.06 -23.08 -12.37
C THR A 50 -4.63 -24.13 -13.32
N ASP A 51 -3.92 -24.42 -14.42
CA ASP A 51 -4.00 -25.75 -15.02
C ASP A 51 -2.70 -26.08 -15.77
N VAL A 52 -2.29 -27.34 -15.72
CA VAL A 52 -1.16 -27.98 -16.41
C VAL A 52 0.25 -27.86 -15.77
N GLN A 53 0.72 -29.01 -15.28
CA GLN A 53 2.14 -29.28 -15.02
C GLN A 53 2.94 -29.26 -16.34
N VAL A 54 3.55 -28.13 -16.70
CA VAL A 54 4.45 -28.02 -17.87
C VAL A 54 5.85 -27.64 -17.40
N ILE A 55 6.87 -28.24 -18.02
CA ILE A 55 8.28 -27.82 -17.90
C ILE A 55 8.31 -26.31 -18.23
N PRO A 56 8.75 -25.42 -17.32
CA PRO A 56 8.57 -23.99 -17.52
C PRO A 56 9.27 -23.56 -18.81
N THR A 57 8.46 -23.07 -19.74
CA THR A 57 8.90 -22.53 -21.03
C THR A 57 9.81 -21.32 -20.78
N GLU A 58 10.70 -21.00 -21.73
CA GLU A 58 11.67 -19.91 -21.60
C GLU A 58 11.00 -18.55 -21.30
N SER A 59 9.77 -18.35 -21.81
CA SER A 59 8.90 -17.22 -21.49
C SER A 59 8.44 -17.17 -20.04
N GLU A 60 8.08 -18.31 -19.44
CA GLU A 60 7.65 -18.38 -18.02
C GLU A 60 8.82 -18.14 -17.07
N LYS A 61 10.02 -18.59 -17.43
CA LYS A 61 11.26 -18.30 -16.69
C LYS A 61 11.59 -16.80 -16.72
N LEU A 62 11.47 -16.16 -17.87
CA LEU A 62 11.68 -14.71 -18.00
C LEU A 62 10.66 -13.90 -17.19
N GLN A 63 9.41 -14.35 -17.15
CA GLN A 63 8.35 -13.70 -16.36
C GLN A 63 8.56 -13.90 -14.85
N SER A 64 9.01 -15.08 -14.42
CA SER A 64 9.38 -15.34 -13.03
C SER A 64 10.55 -14.46 -12.57
N GLN A 65 11.57 -14.28 -13.40
CA GLN A 65 12.71 -13.39 -13.10
C GLN A 65 12.30 -11.92 -13.04
N LYS A 66 11.37 -11.48 -13.90
CA LYS A 66 10.78 -10.13 -13.79
C LYS A 66 10.02 -9.94 -12.49
N MET A 67 9.23 -10.93 -12.06
CA MET A 67 8.49 -10.87 -10.79
C MET A 67 9.44 -10.85 -9.59
N GLU A 68 10.52 -11.61 -9.63
CA GLU A 68 11.56 -11.60 -8.60
C GLU A 68 12.30 -10.24 -8.55
N ALA A 69 12.56 -9.63 -9.70
CA ALA A 69 13.13 -8.28 -9.77
C ALA A 69 12.16 -7.23 -9.20
N ILE A 70 10.86 -7.33 -9.47
CA ILE A 70 9.83 -6.46 -8.89
C ILE A 70 9.74 -6.65 -7.37
N GLY A 71 9.81 -7.89 -6.87
CA GLY A 71 9.83 -8.18 -5.44
C GLY A 71 11.07 -7.60 -4.73
N ARG A 72 12.24 -7.69 -5.35
CA ARG A 72 13.48 -7.05 -4.84
C ARG A 72 13.38 -5.52 -4.82
N LEU A 73 12.84 -4.92 -5.87
CA LEU A 73 12.62 -3.47 -5.95
C LEU A 73 11.60 -3.01 -4.90
N ALA A 74 10.50 -3.75 -4.73
CA ALA A 74 9.50 -3.48 -3.70
C ALA A 74 10.09 -3.58 -2.28
N GLY A 75 10.96 -4.56 -2.03
CA GLY A 75 11.69 -4.69 -0.76
C GLY A 75 12.64 -3.52 -0.49
N GLY A 76 13.37 -3.05 -1.50
CA GLY A 76 14.22 -1.86 -1.39
C GLY A 76 13.43 -0.59 -1.11
N VAL A 77 12.31 -0.38 -1.82
CA VAL A 77 11.41 0.77 -1.60
C VAL A 77 10.77 0.71 -0.21
N ALA A 78 10.35 -0.46 0.26
CA ALA A 78 9.79 -0.64 1.60
C ALA A 78 10.84 -0.38 2.70
N HIS A 79 12.08 -0.79 2.49
CA HIS A 79 13.19 -0.50 3.39
C HIS A 79 13.45 1.00 3.49
N ASP A 80 13.59 1.71 2.37
CA ASP A 80 13.86 3.14 2.35
C ASP A 80 12.69 3.95 2.94
N PHE A 81 11.46 3.51 2.70
CA PHE A 81 10.27 4.09 3.33
C PHE A 81 10.30 3.94 4.85
N ASN A 82 10.66 2.77 5.37
CA ASN A 82 10.82 2.57 6.82
C ASN A 82 11.95 3.42 7.42
N ASN A 83 13.04 3.65 6.67
CA ASN A 83 14.10 4.55 7.11
C ASN A 83 13.61 5.98 7.27
N LEU A 84 12.81 6.49 6.32
CA LEU A 84 12.21 7.83 6.43
C LEU A 84 11.26 7.93 7.63
N LEU A 85 10.44 6.90 7.87
CA LEU A 85 9.54 6.86 9.02
C LEU A 85 10.30 6.85 10.36
N ALA A 86 11.43 6.14 10.42
CA ALA A 86 12.30 6.15 11.60
C ALA A 86 12.85 7.55 11.88
N VAL A 87 13.27 8.28 10.85
CA VAL A 87 13.73 9.67 10.98
C VAL A 87 12.60 10.59 11.45
N ILE A 88 11.41 10.49 10.86
CA ILE A 88 10.24 11.31 11.25
C ILE A 88 9.84 11.05 12.71
N SER A 89 9.84 9.78 13.13
CA SER A 89 9.53 9.39 14.50
C SER A 89 10.59 9.92 15.47
N GLY A 90 11.88 9.77 15.14
CA GLY A 90 12.99 10.26 15.96
C GLY A 90 13.01 11.79 16.12
N TYR A 91 12.74 12.55 15.05
CA TYR A 91 12.60 14.01 15.18
C TYR A 91 11.38 14.41 16.01
N SER A 92 10.28 13.65 15.90
CA SER A 92 9.09 13.89 16.70
C SER A 92 9.37 13.64 18.19
N ASP A 93 10.16 12.62 18.53
CA ASP A 93 10.63 12.35 19.90
C ASP A 93 11.50 13.50 20.44
N LEU A 94 12.50 13.93 19.68
CA LEU A 94 13.36 15.05 20.08
C LEU A 94 12.57 16.35 20.30
N LEU A 95 11.55 16.61 19.48
CA LEU A 95 10.70 17.80 19.64
C LEU A 95 9.77 17.67 20.85
N LEU A 96 9.22 16.48 21.11
CA LEU A 96 8.37 16.23 22.28
C LEU A 96 9.12 16.32 23.61
N ASP A 97 10.41 15.96 23.62
CA ASP A 97 11.28 16.08 24.79
C ASP A 97 11.63 17.55 25.13
N ASN A 98 11.63 18.42 24.12
CA ASN A 98 11.97 19.84 24.28
C ASN A 98 10.75 20.77 24.47
N LEU A 99 9.53 20.24 24.32
CA LEU A 99 8.29 21.01 24.48
C LEU A 99 7.77 20.96 25.92
N ASP A 100 7.22 22.08 26.39
CA ASP A 100 6.47 22.13 27.64
C ASP A 100 5.27 21.16 27.56
N PRO A 101 4.94 20.42 28.63
CA PRO A 101 3.76 19.56 28.68
C PRO A 101 2.44 20.27 28.30
N SER A 102 2.39 21.58 28.48
CA SER A 102 1.24 22.45 28.22
C SER A 102 1.20 23.01 26.80
N ASP A 103 2.22 22.74 25.97
CA ASP A 103 2.31 23.30 24.62
C ASP A 103 1.25 22.69 23.69
N HIS A 104 0.49 23.55 23.02
CA HIS A 104 -0.57 23.16 22.09
C HIS A 104 -0.06 22.32 20.90
N ASN A 105 1.22 22.43 20.54
CA ASN A 105 1.82 21.65 19.46
C ASN A 105 2.20 20.23 19.88
N ARG A 106 2.25 19.93 21.19
CA ARG A 106 2.58 18.60 21.71
C ARG A 106 1.63 17.53 21.17
N THR A 107 0.32 17.77 21.23
CA THR A 107 -0.69 16.84 20.69
C THR A 107 -0.53 16.58 19.19
N LYS A 108 -0.13 17.60 18.42
CA LYS A 108 0.10 17.44 16.97
C LYS A 108 1.33 16.57 16.71
N LEU A 109 2.40 16.77 17.48
CA LEU A 109 3.62 15.95 17.37
C LEU A 109 3.39 14.50 17.80
N GLU A 110 2.60 14.28 18.85
CA GLU A 110 2.17 12.93 19.25
C GLU A 110 1.40 12.21 18.13
N GLN A 111 0.51 12.93 17.44
CA GLN A 111 -0.21 12.38 16.27
C GLN A 111 0.73 12.06 15.10
N ILE A 112 1.70 12.93 14.80
CA ILE A 112 2.71 12.68 13.74
C ILE A 112 3.53 11.43 14.07
N LYS A 113 3.99 11.31 15.32
CA LYS A 113 4.71 10.13 15.81
C LYS A 113 3.85 8.87 15.70
N GLN A 114 2.60 8.92 16.14
CA GLN A 114 1.68 7.79 16.09
C GLN A 114 1.41 7.33 14.65
N ALA A 115 1.23 8.27 13.73
CA ALA A 115 1.06 7.98 12.30
C ALA A 115 2.31 7.31 11.72
N ALA A 116 3.50 7.84 12.02
CA ALA A 116 4.77 7.28 11.54
C ALA A 116 4.98 5.83 12.05
N ASN A 117 4.71 5.58 13.33
CA ASN A 117 4.82 4.26 13.92
C ASN A 117 3.81 3.27 13.32
N SER A 118 2.58 3.72 13.06
CA SER A 118 1.52 2.89 12.45
C SER A 118 1.87 2.51 11.01
N ALA A 119 2.38 3.46 10.23
CA ALA A 119 2.83 3.22 8.87
C ALA A 119 4.01 2.24 8.82
N ALA A 120 4.96 2.35 9.75
CA ALA A 120 6.11 1.46 9.82
C ALA A 120 5.69 0.03 10.24
N ALA A 121 4.71 -0.10 11.14
CA ALA A 121 4.14 -1.39 11.52
C ALA A 121 3.41 -2.07 10.35
N LEU A 122 2.66 -1.29 9.55
CA LEU A 122 1.97 -1.81 8.37
C LEU A 122 2.95 -2.28 7.29
N SER A 123 4.01 -1.52 7.02
CA SER A 123 5.04 -1.88 6.04
C SER A 123 5.76 -3.20 6.40
N ARG A 124 6.03 -3.42 7.69
CA ARG A 124 6.62 -4.67 8.18
C ARG A 124 5.66 -5.86 8.17
N ALA A 125 4.35 -5.63 8.25
CA ALA A 125 3.35 -6.69 8.15
C ALA A 125 3.06 -7.11 6.70
N SER A 126 3.44 -6.28 5.72
CA SER A 126 3.27 -6.53 4.29
C SER A 126 4.52 -7.08 3.58
N SER A 127 5.63 -7.27 4.31
CA SER A 127 6.87 -7.90 3.83
C SER A 127 7.00 -9.32 4.38
#